data_AF-A0A5E4FXE9-F1
#
_entry.id   AF-A0A5E4FXE9-F1
#
_cell.length_a   1.000
_cell.length_b   1.000
_cell.length_c   1.000
_cell.angle_alpha   90.00
_cell.angle_beta   90.00
_cell.angle_gamma   90.00
#
_symmetry.space_group_name_H-M   'P 1'
#
loop_
_entity.id
_entity.type
_entity.pdbx_description
1 polymer ?
#
loop_
_entity_poly.entity_id
_entity_poly.type
_entity_poly.pdbx_seq_one_letter_code
_entity_poly.pdbx_strand_id
1 'polypeptide(L)'
;WPRPCTVTEVRIFMGVCQYLHKFICHFSQISGPLFELTKGGRKFEWLDKYEDTFRLLRKNISEAPVLALPNLQRSFEVETDASNYAFGDILKQDGKPVEYYYEIFNAAMRNYPTYDKELFALHQC
;
A
#
# COMPACT_ATOMS: atom_id res chain seq x y z
N TRP A 1 8.02 14.45 2.70
CA TRP A 1 8.46 14.21 4.09
C TRP A 1 9.85 14.80 4.29
N PRO A 2 10.05 15.66 5.30
CA PRO A 2 11.38 16.22 5.64
C PRO A 2 12.30 15.15 6.26
N ARG A 3 13.62 15.40 6.25
CA ARG A 3 14.60 14.50 6.89
C ARG A 3 14.35 14.47 8.40
N PRO A 4 14.15 13.29 9.01
CA PRO A 4 13.92 13.21 10.45
C PRO A 4 15.21 13.46 11.23
N CYS A 5 15.12 14.31 12.25
CA CYS A 5 16.20 14.71 13.14
C CYS A 5 16.10 14.04 14.52
N THR A 6 14.99 13.35 14.80
CA THR A 6 14.76 12.66 16.08
C THR A 6 14.27 11.23 15.88
N VAL A 7 14.54 10.36 16.87
CA VAL A 7 14.03 8.98 16.90
C VAL A 7 12.50 8.95 16.80
N THR A 8 11.82 9.93 17.39
CA THR A 8 10.36 10.07 17.34
C THR A 8 9.87 10.29 15.91
N GLU A 9 10.49 11.20 15.16
CA GLU A 9 10.15 11.46 13.77
C GLU A 9 10.41 10.25 12.86
N VAL A 10 11.49 9.49 13.13
CA VAL A 10 11.75 8.22 12.43
C VAL A 10 10.64 7.22 12.71
N ARG A 11 10.17 7.09 13.95
CA ARG A 11 9.05 6.19 14.30
C ARG A 11 7.75 6.58 13.59
N ILE A 12 7.44 7.88 13.51
CA ILE A 12 6.26 8.37 12.80
C ILE A 12 6.36 8.03 11.31
N PHE A 13 7.50 8.31 10.69
CA PHE A 13 7.74 7.96 9.28
C PHE A 13 7.62 6.46 9.03
N MET A 14 8.23 5.64 9.90
CA MET A 14 8.15 4.19 9.84
C MET A 14 6.72 3.67 10.00
N GLY A 15 5.89 4.30 10.84
CA GLY A 15 4.48 3.97 10.96
C GLY A 15 3.70 4.17 9.66
N VAL A 16 3.94 5.28 8.96
CA VAL A 16 3.35 5.55 7.63
C VAL A 16 3.85 4.55 6.59
N CYS A 17 5.16 4.28 6.59
CA CYS A 17 5.76 3.30 5.68
C CYS A 17 5.19 1.88 5.92
N GLN A 18 4.92 1.53 7.17
CA GLN A 18 4.30 0.25 7.52
C GLN A 18 2.85 0.17 7.02
N TYR A 19 2.09 1.26 7.05
CA TYR A 19 0.75 1.29 6.45
C TYR A 19 0.81 1.11 4.92
N LEU A 20 1.81 1.73 4.28
CA LEU A 20 1.99 1.69 2.83
C LEU A 20 2.85 0.51 2.34
N HIS A 21 3.28 -0.41 3.23
CA HIS A 21 4.22 -1.47 2.85
C HIS A 21 3.66 -2.40 1.77
N LYS A 22 2.33 -2.53 1.67
CA LYS A 22 1.63 -3.32 0.65
C LYS A 22 1.93 -2.85 -0.78
N PHE A 23 2.43 -1.63 -0.95
CA PHE A 23 2.82 -1.07 -2.25
C PHE A 23 4.34 -1.01 -2.47
N ILE A 24 5.15 -1.49 -1.52
CA ILE A 24 6.61 -1.40 -1.56
C ILE A 24 7.19 -2.81 -1.64
N CYS A 25 7.73 -3.19 -2.80
CA CYS A 25 8.46 -4.44 -2.95
C CYS A 25 9.67 -4.50 -2.00
N HIS A 26 9.86 -5.64 -1.33
CA HIS A 26 10.97 -5.89 -0.40
C HIS A 26 11.06 -4.91 0.79
N PHE A 27 9.92 -4.37 1.25
CA PHE A 27 9.87 -3.42 2.37
C PHE A 27 10.69 -3.83 3.60
N SER A 28 10.61 -5.09 4.04
CA SER A 28 11.33 -5.59 5.22
C SER A 28 12.86 -5.51 5.07
N GLN A 29 13.39 -5.76 3.86
CA GLN A 29 14.82 -5.69 3.59
C GLN A 29 15.31 -4.24 3.54
N ILE A 30 14.53 -3.35 2.92
CA ILE A 30 14.87 -1.93 2.79
C ILE A 30 14.77 -1.22 4.13
N SER A 31 13.73 -1.49 4.91
CA SER A 31 13.45 -0.79 6.17
C SER A 31 14.32 -1.21 7.36
N GLY A 32 15.09 -2.29 7.24
CA GLY A 32 15.93 -2.85 8.30
C GLY A 32 16.81 -1.83 9.02
N PRO A 33 17.61 -0.99 8.32
CA PRO A 33 18.44 0.03 8.94
C PRO A 33 17.64 1.04 9.77
N LEU A 34 16.47 1.49 9.30
CA LEU A 34 15.64 2.43 10.04
C LEU A 34 14.97 1.78 11.27
N PHE A 35 14.61 0.50 11.19
CA PHE A 35 14.15 -0.24 12.37
C PHE A 35 15.23 -0.32 13.45
N GLU A 36 16.50 -0.55 13.07
CA GLU A 36 17.61 -0.51 14.03
C GLU A 36 17.78 0.86 14.69
N LEU A 37 17.57 1.96 13.94
CA LEU A 37 17.63 3.32 14.45
C LEU A 37 16.51 3.62 15.46
N THR A 38 15.38 2.90 15.40
CA THR A 38 14.26 3.05 16.34
C THR A 38 14.38 2.17 17.60
N LYS A 39 15.29 1.18 17.62
CA LYS A 39 15.54 0.34 18.80
C LYS A 39 16.22 1.18 19.89
N GLY A 40 15.64 1.16 21.09
CA GLY A 40 16.13 1.96 22.22
C GLY A 40 17.57 1.59 22.62
N GLY A 41 18.29 2.57 23.18
CA GLY A 41 19.62 2.35 23.77
C GLY A 41 20.82 2.78 22.94
N ARG A 42 20.63 3.45 21.79
CA ARG A 42 21.73 4.05 20.99
C ARG A 42 21.56 5.56 20.87
N LYS A 43 22.68 6.29 20.80
CA LYS A 43 22.67 7.71 20.41
C LYS A 43 22.12 7.81 18.98
N PHE A 44 21.24 8.79 18.77
CA PHE A 44 20.71 9.06 17.44
C PHE A 44 21.84 9.65 16.59
N GLU A 45 22.37 8.83 15.69
CA GLU A 45 23.40 9.23 14.73
C GLU A 45 22.89 8.94 13.32
N TRP A 46 22.67 10.01 12.55
CA TRP A 46 22.19 9.89 11.18
C TRP A 46 23.36 9.70 10.21
N LEU A 47 23.73 8.45 9.99
CA LEU A 47 24.70 7.99 9.01
C LEU A 47 24.13 7.94 7.59
N ASP A 48 25.00 7.94 6.58
CA ASP A 48 24.61 7.89 5.16
C ASP A 48 23.72 6.69 4.81
N LYS A 49 23.97 5.53 5.43
CA LYS A 49 23.12 4.33 5.25
C LYS A 49 21.65 4.56 5.63
N TYR A 50 21.36 5.43 6.60
CA TYR A 50 19.99 5.76 7.00
C TYR A 50 19.38 6.78 6.04
N GLU A 51 20.17 7.73 5.54
CA GLU A 51 19.76 8.68 4.50
C GLU A 51 19.41 7.96 3.19
N ASP A 52 20.23 7.01 2.75
CA ASP A 52 19.98 6.21 1.55
C ASP A 52 18.71 5.38 1.68
N THR A 53 18.54 4.74 2.83
CA THR A 53 17.32 3.97 3.15
C THR A 53 16.08 4.87 3.15
N PHE A 54 16.18 6.06 3.77
CA PHE A 54 15.09 7.03 3.84
C PHE A 54 14.71 7.55 2.45
N ARG A 55 15.69 7.89 1.61
CA ARG A 55 15.47 8.33 0.22
C ARG A 55 14.86 7.22 -0.61
N LEU A 56 15.33 5.98 -0.48
CA LEU A 56 14.81 4.84 -1.20
C LEU A 56 13.35 4.55 -0.82
N LEU A 57 13.01 4.55 0.48
CA LEU A 57 11.62 4.41 0.93
C LEU A 57 10.75 5.57 0.45
N ARG A 58 11.24 6.81 0.51
CA ARG A 58 10.50 7.96 0.00
C ARG A 58 10.25 7.84 -1.50
N LYS A 59 11.25 7.41 -2.28
CA LYS A 59 11.12 7.18 -3.71
C LYS A 59 10.09 6.09 -3.99
N ASN A 60 10.22 4.93 -3.34
CA ASN A 60 9.29 3.81 -3.50
C ASN A 60 7.86 4.17 -3.09
N ILE A 61 7.67 4.97 -2.03
CA ILE A 61 6.35 5.47 -1.65
C ILE A 61 5.82 6.48 -2.67
N SER A 62 6.67 7.29 -3.29
CA SER A 62 6.25 8.29 -4.27
C SER A 62 5.97 7.68 -5.66
N GLU A 63 6.68 6.60 -6.00
CA GLU A 63 6.56 5.86 -7.26
C GLU A 63 5.57 4.69 -7.17
N ALA A 64 5.33 4.16 -5.98
CA ALA A 64 4.18 3.31 -5.74
C ALA A 64 2.94 4.03 -6.29
N PRO A 65 1.98 3.32 -6.91
CA PRO A 65 0.70 3.90 -7.28
C PRO A 65 -0.01 4.30 -5.98
N VAL A 66 0.32 5.49 -5.48
CA VAL A 66 -0.23 6.04 -4.25
C VAL A 66 -1.69 6.23 -4.55
N LEU A 67 -2.45 5.31 -3.99
CA LEU A 67 -3.86 5.43 -3.76
C LEU A 67 -4.13 6.88 -3.33
N ALA A 68 -4.78 7.67 -4.17
CA ALA A 68 -5.21 9.01 -3.83
C ALA A 68 -5.96 8.92 -2.49
N LEU A 69 -5.70 9.84 -1.57
CA LEU A 69 -6.40 9.83 -0.28
C LEU A 69 -7.91 9.95 -0.55
N PRO A 70 -8.73 9.03 -0.02
CA PRO A 70 -10.16 9.04 -0.28
C PRO A 70 -10.76 10.35 0.23
N ASN A 71 -11.38 11.09 -0.67
CA ASN A 71 -12.14 12.29 -0.34
C ASN A 71 -13.63 11.93 -0.30
N LEU A 72 -14.18 11.80 0.92
CA LEU A 72 -15.58 11.42 1.14
C LEU A 72 -16.60 12.47 0.63
N GLN A 73 -16.15 13.66 0.25
CA GLN A 73 -17.00 14.71 -0.35
C GLN A 73 -17.09 14.60 -1.88
N ARG A 74 -16.39 13.63 -2.50
CA ARG A 74 -16.37 13.42 -3.94
C ARG A 74 -16.92 12.03 -4.28
N SER A 75 -17.42 11.89 -5.52
CA SER A 75 -17.83 10.59 -6.05
C SER A 75 -16.65 9.64 -6.18
N PHE A 76 -16.91 8.36 -5.93
CA PHE A 76 -15.98 7.28 -6.21
C PHE A 76 -16.40 6.58 -7.50
N GLU A 77 -15.42 6.09 -8.24
CA GLU A 77 -15.58 5.27 -9.43
C GLU A 77 -15.05 3.88 -9.09
N VAL A 78 -15.85 2.83 -9.27
CA VAL A 78 -15.41 1.45 -9.05
C VAL A 78 -15.30 0.78 -10.41
N GLU A 79 -14.15 0.19 -10.69
CA GLU A 79 -13.96 -0.70 -11.83
C GLU A 79 -13.65 -2.09 -11.34
N THR A 80 -14.45 -3.08 -11.78
CA THR A 80 -14.31 -4.48 -11.37
C THR A 80 -13.98 -5.33 -12.58
N ASP A 81 -13.15 -6.34 -12.39
CA ASP A 81 -12.92 -7.40 -13.38
C ASP A 81 -12.97 -8.77 -12.71
N ALA A 82 -13.57 -9.74 -13.39
CA ALA A 82 -13.71 -11.11 -12.90
C ALA A 82 -13.17 -12.11 -13.92
N SER A 83 -12.18 -12.88 -13.50
CA SER A 83 -11.66 -14.02 -14.26
C SER A 83 -12.34 -15.32 -13.84
N ASN A 84 -12.00 -16.44 -14.48
CA ASN A 84 -12.47 -17.76 -14.01
C ASN A 84 -11.89 -18.21 -12.66
N TYR A 85 -10.83 -17.54 -12.17
CA TYR A 85 -10.08 -17.97 -10.99
C TYR A 85 -10.21 -17.02 -9.80
N ALA A 86 -10.25 -15.71 -10.08
CA ALA A 86 -10.27 -14.64 -9.10
C ALA A 86 -11.03 -13.44 -9.66
N PHE A 87 -11.48 -12.57 -8.77
CA PHE A 87 -12.02 -11.27 -9.13
C PHE A 87 -11.19 -10.18 -8.44
N GLY A 88 -11.29 -8.97 -8.96
CA GLY A 88 -10.69 -7.80 -8.34
C GLY A 88 -11.41 -6.53 -8.73
N ASP A 89 -11.18 -5.49 -7.94
CA ASP A 89 -11.69 -4.17 -8.18
C ASP A 89 -10.62 -3.10 -7.93
N ILE A 90 -10.90 -1.93 -8.51
CA ILE A 90 -10.15 -0.72 -8.31
C ILE A 90 -11.15 0.36 -7.94
N LEU A 91 -11.04 0.86 -6.72
CA LEU A 91 -11.70 2.08 -6.30
C LEU A 91 -10.87 3.26 -6.82
N LYS A 92 -11.51 4.23 -7.49
CA LYS A 92 -10.89 5.40 -8.08
C LYS A 92 -11.61 6.69 -7.69
N GLN A 93 -10.89 7.80 -7.72
CA GLN A 93 -11.43 9.15 -7.63
C GLN A 93 -10.68 10.08 -8.59
N ASP A 94 -11.41 10.88 -9.36
CA ASP A 94 -10.84 11.81 -10.35
C ASP A 94 -9.83 11.12 -11.29
N GLY A 95 -10.14 9.89 -11.71
CA GLY A 95 -9.26 9.07 -12.56
C GLY A 95 -8.01 8.50 -11.87
N LYS A 96 -7.86 8.64 -10.55
CA LYS A 96 -6.74 8.10 -9.77
C LYS A 96 -7.19 6.92 -8.91
N PRO A 97 -6.42 5.82 -8.85
CA PRO A 97 -6.71 4.73 -7.93
C PRO A 97 -6.66 5.22 -6.48
N VAL A 98 -7.56 4.73 -5.65
CA VAL A 98 -7.78 4.98 -4.21
C VAL A 98 -7.75 3.68 -3.41
N GLU A 99 -8.15 2.55 -4.01
CA GLU A 99 -7.92 1.22 -3.42
C GLU A 99 -7.87 0.15 -4.52
N TYR A 100 -7.15 -0.93 -4.25
CA TYR A 100 -7.15 -2.14 -5.05
C TYR A 100 -7.60 -3.29 -4.17
N TYR A 101 -8.60 -4.04 -4.62
CA TYR A 101 -9.05 -5.26 -3.98
C TYR A 101 -8.93 -6.43 -4.96
N TYR A 102 -8.61 -7.61 -4.44
CA TYR A 102 -8.71 -8.85 -5.21
C TYR A 102 -8.92 -10.04 -4.28
N GLU A 103 -9.65 -11.03 -4.76
CA GLU A 103 -9.89 -12.26 -4.03
C GLU A 103 -10.02 -13.44 -4.99
N ILE A 104 -9.51 -14.60 -4.54
CA ILE A 104 -9.55 -15.84 -5.32
C ILE A 104 -10.89 -16.53 -5.06
N PHE A 105 -11.58 -16.93 -6.13
CA PHE A 105 -12.81 -17.71 -6.00
C PHE A 105 -12.56 -19.04 -5.28
N ASN A 106 -13.42 -19.35 -4.32
CA ASN A 106 -13.47 -20.67 -3.70
C ASN A 106 -13.99 -21.74 -4.68
N ALA A 107 -13.89 -23.02 -4.31
CA ALA A 107 -14.23 -24.12 -5.20
C ALA A 107 -15.67 -24.08 -5.74
N ALA A 108 -16.63 -23.58 -4.94
CA ALA A 108 -18.01 -23.44 -5.37
C ALA A 108 -18.19 -22.28 -6.36
N MET A 109 -17.58 -21.13 -6.07
CA MET A 109 -17.67 -19.91 -6.88
C MET A 109 -17.02 -20.06 -8.26
N ARG A 110 -15.99 -20.90 -8.38
CA ARG A 110 -15.37 -21.21 -9.69
C ARG A 110 -16.33 -21.88 -10.67
N ASN A 111 -17.35 -22.58 -10.16
CA ASN A 111 -18.36 -23.24 -10.99
C ASN A 111 -19.48 -22.29 -11.43
N TYR A 112 -19.49 -21.04 -10.97
CA TYR A 112 -20.50 -20.07 -11.40
C TYR A 112 -20.32 -19.70 -12.89
N PRO A 113 -21.43 -19.43 -13.60
CA PRO A 113 -21.41 -18.78 -14.91
C PRO A 113 -20.63 -17.47 -14.87
N THR A 114 -20.04 -17.05 -16.01
CA THR A 114 -19.27 -15.81 -16.10
C THR A 114 -20.06 -14.59 -15.64
N TYR A 115 -21.34 -14.49 -16.02
CA TYR A 115 -22.21 -13.40 -15.60
C TYR A 115 -22.39 -13.33 -14.07
N ASP A 116 -22.55 -14.48 -13.42
CA ASP A 116 -22.71 -14.54 -11.96
C ASP A 116 -21.39 -14.22 -11.25
N LYS A 117 -20.24 -14.53 -11.86
CA LYS A 117 -18.92 -14.14 -11.35
C LYS A 117 -18.68 -12.64 -11.42
N GLU A 118 -19.07 -12.01 -12.54
CA GLU A 118 -19.02 -10.55 -12.70
C GLU A 118 -19.96 -9.85 -11.71
N LEU A 119 -21.20 -10.35 -11.56
CA LEU A 119 -22.14 -9.83 -10.58
C LEU A 119 -21.64 -10.02 -9.14
N PHE A 120 -21.03 -11.16 -8.84
CA PHE A 120 -20.43 -11.42 -7.54
C PHE A 120 -19.28 -10.45 -7.25
N ALA A 121 -18.41 -10.20 -8.23
CA ALA A 121 -17.34 -9.21 -8.11
C ALA A 121 -17.91 -7.82 -7.77
N LEU A 122 -18.94 -7.37 -8.50
CA LEU A 122 -19.63 -6.09 -8.25
C LEU A 122 -20.30 -6.02 -6.87
N HIS A 123 -20.87 -7.13 -6.38
CA HIS A 123 -21.51 -7.18 -5.06
C HIS A 123 -20.50 -7.06 -3.91
N GLN A 124 -19.26 -7.52 -4.14
CA GLN A 124 -18.26 -7.61 -3.10
C GLN A 124 -17.43 -6.34 -2.89
N CYS A 125 -17.56 -5.39 -3.83
CA CYS A 125 -17.00 -4.04 -3.77
C CYS A 125 -17.70 -3.13 -2.76
#